data_AF-A0AA36CUN8-F1
#
_entry.id   AF-A0AA36CUN8-F1
#
_cell.length_a   1.000
_cell.length_b   1.000
_cell.length_c   1.000
_cell.angle_alpha   90.00
_cell.angle_beta   90.00
_cell.angle_gamma   90.00
#
_symmetry.space_group_name_H-M   'P 1'
#
loop_
_entity.id
_entity.type
_entity.pdbx_description
1 polymer ?
#
loop_
_entity_poly.entity_id
_entity_poly.type
_entity_poly.pdbx_seq_one_letter_code
_entity_poly.pdbx_strand_id
1 'polypeptide(L)'
;MGELEAIYEAKEKLSAELSEAQSIVKETLVRAEDALHCDHVADCRRYYVRVRNNDRAMRQANQLRMANQDRLVAILRRLNKLVELAAKLRVGEASRQVITLCRQALNDENETIMSKLFEFGA
;
A
#
# COMPACT_ATOMS: atom_id res chain seq x y z
N MET A 1 -17.34 1.65 0.43
CA MET A 1 -15.88 1.64 0.64
C MET A 1 -15.26 0.24 0.67
N GLY A 2 -16.00 -0.85 0.43
CA GLY A 2 -15.41 -2.21 0.46
C GLY A 2 -14.24 -2.46 -0.48
N GLU A 3 -14.18 -1.78 -1.63
CA GLU A 3 -12.99 -1.83 -2.51
C GLU A 3 -11.76 -1.15 -1.87
N LEU A 4 -11.95 -0.04 -1.14
CA LEU A 4 -10.87 0.67 -0.46
C LEU A 4 -10.34 -0.16 0.72
N GLU A 5 -11.23 -0.74 1.51
CA GLU A 5 -10.89 -1.63 2.63
C GLU A 5 -10.11 -2.86 2.13
N ALA A 6 -10.57 -3.50 1.05
CA ALA A 6 -9.87 -4.62 0.43
C ALA A 6 -8.46 -4.22 -0.09
N ILE A 7 -8.31 -3.01 -0.63
CA ILE A 7 -7.02 -2.49 -1.09
C ILE A 7 -6.08 -2.20 0.09
N TYR A 8 -6.60 -1.71 1.21
CA TYR A 8 -5.83 -1.52 2.45
C TYR A 8 -5.38 -2.85 3.05
N GLU A 9 -6.28 -3.83 3.15
CA GLU A 9 -5.95 -5.17 3.62
C GLU A 9 -4.90 -5.84 2.71
N ALA A 10 -5.07 -5.72 1.39
CA ALA A 10 -4.08 -6.21 0.43
C ALA A 10 -2.73 -5.49 0.58
N LYS A 11 -2.71 -4.18 0.85
CA LYS A 11 -1.48 -3.42 1.07
C LYS A 11 -0.73 -3.91 2.31
N GLU A 12 -1.42 -4.20 3.41
CA GLU A 12 -0.79 -4.76 4.61
C GLU A 12 -0.21 -6.16 4.35
N LYS A 13 -0.99 -7.05 3.75
CA LYS A 13 -0.54 -8.41 3.39
C LYS A 13 0.68 -8.38 2.47
N LEU A 14 0.63 -7.62 1.37
CA LEU A 14 1.73 -7.51 0.42
C LEU A 14 2.98 -6.87 1.04
N SER A 15 2.81 -5.99 2.03
CA SER A 15 3.95 -5.41 2.76
C SER A 15 4.61 -6.42 3.68
N ALA A 16 3.83 -7.27 4.36
CA ALA A 16 4.34 -8.36 5.17
C ALA A 16 5.08 -9.40 4.31
N GLU A 17 4.46 -9.86 3.22
CA GLU A 17 5.07 -10.82 2.28
C GLU A 17 6.39 -10.30 1.69
N LEU A 18 6.44 -9.02 1.29
CA LEU A 18 7.67 -8.42 0.77
C LEU A 18 8.77 -8.37 1.84
N SER A 19 8.41 -8.02 3.08
CA SER A 19 9.36 -7.98 4.20
C SER A 19 9.94 -9.36 4.49
N GLU A 20 9.10 -10.40 4.48
CA GLU A 20 9.51 -11.78 4.65
C GLU A 20 10.45 -12.23 3.51
N ALA A 21 10.06 -11.97 2.25
CA ALA A 21 10.89 -12.28 1.08
C ALA A 21 12.25 -11.57 1.14
N GLN A 22 12.28 -10.30 1.56
CA GLN A 22 13.53 -9.54 1.76
C GLN A 22 14.41 -10.16 2.85
N SER A 23 13.81 -10.61 3.95
CA SER A 23 14.54 -11.29 5.03
C SER A 23 15.20 -12.57 4.52
N ILE A 24 14.45 -13.40 3.79
CA ILE A 24 14.95 -14.66 3.22
C ILE A 24 16.10 -14.41 2.24
N VAL A 25 15.99 -13.39 1.37
CA VAL A 25 17.06 -13.03 0.43
C VAL A 25 18.33 -12.62 1.19
N LYS A 26 18.22 -11.76 2.20
CA LYS A 26 19.36 -11.31 3.02
C LYS A 26 20.02 -12.48 3.74
N GLU A 27 19.23 -13.33 4.37
CA GLU A 27 19.73 -14.51 5.07
C GLU A 27 20.47 -15.48 4.12
N THR A 28 19.87 -15.75 2.96
CA THR A 28 20.47 -16.66 1.98
C THR A 28 21.76 -16.07 1.40
N LEU A 29 21.82 -14.75 1.23
CA LEU A 29 23.02 -14.05 0.78
C LEU A 29 24.14 -14.16 1.81
N VAL A 30 23.86 -13.91 3.10
CA VAL A 30 24.85 -14.04 4.17
C VAL A 30 25.44 -15.45 4.20
N ARG A 31 24.60 -16.48 4.06
CA ARG A 31 25.07 -17.89 3.98
C ARG A 31 25.90 -18.18 2.72
N ALA A 32 25.60 -17.53 1.60
CA ALA A 32 26.38 -17.66 0.37
C ALA A 32 27.79 -17.07 0.53
N GLU A 33 27.88 -15.88 1.13
CA GLU A 33 29.15 -15.20 1.41
C GLU A 33 29.98 -15.96 2.45
N ASP A 34 29.37 -16.53 3.48
CA ASP A 34 30.05 -17.37 4.47
C ASP A 34 30.65 -18.64 3.83
N ALA A 35 29.88 -19.30 2.95
CA ALA A 35 30.38 -20.45 2.20
C ALA A 35 31.51 -20.09 1.22
N LEU A 36 31.48 -18.87 0.65
CA LEU A 36 32.56 -18.35 -0.18
C LEU A 36 33.82 -18.11 0.67
N HIS A 37 33.68 -17.51 1.85
CA HIS A 37 34.78 -17.23 2.76
C HIS A 37 35.45 -18.51 3.31
N CYS A 38 34.68 -19.59 3.46
CA CYS A 38 35.17 -20.91 3.87
C CYS A 38 35.67 -21.78 2.71
N ASP A 39 35.80 -21.25 1.48
CA ASP A 39 36.18 -21.99 0.27
C ASP A 39 35.27 -23.18 -0.10
N HIS A 40 34.03 -23.21 0.41
CA HIS A 40 33.02 -24.23 0.09
C HIS A 40 32.27 -23.88 -1.22
N VAL A 41 32.97 -23.96 -2.35
CA VAL A 41 32.49 -23.52 -3.68
C VAL A 41 31.20 -24.22 -4.13
N ALA A 42 31.03 -25.51 -3.81
CA ALA A 42 29.84 -26.27 -4.18
C ALA A 42 28.56 -25.74 -3.52
N ASP A 43 28.65 -25.40 -2.23
CA ASP A 43 27.52 -24.86 -1.47
C ASP A 43 27.29 -23.38 -1.77
N CYS A 44 28.37 -22.61 -1.96
CA CYS A 44 28.31 -21.24 -2.46
C CYS A 44 27.49 -21.14 -3.77
N ARG A 45 27.77 -22.00 -4.75
CA ARG A 45 27.01 -22.05 -6.01
C ARG A 45 25.53 -22.36 -5.77
N ARG A 46 25.21 -23.29 -4.86
CA ARG A 46 23.83 -23.63 -4.51
C ARG A 46 23.11 -22.45 -3.86
N TYR A 47 23.77 -21.76 -2.94
CA TYR A 47 23.18 -20.59 -2.26
C TYR A 47 22.96 -19.44 -3.22
N TYR A 48 23.88 -19.11 -4.12
CA TYR A 48 23.65 -18.05 -5.12
C TYR A 48 22.52 -18.37 -6.10
N VAL A 49 22.34 -19.63 -6.49
CA VAL A 49 21.16 -20.05 -7.28
C VAL A 49 19.87 -19.78 -6.49
N ARG A 50 19.85 -20.09 -5.18
CA ARG A 50 18.70 -19.79 -4.31
C ARG A 50 18.48 -18.29 -4.16
N VAL A 51 19.54 -17.49 -3.95
CA VAL A 51 19.46 -16.02 -3.90
C VAL A 51 18.82 -15.49 -5.18
N ARG A 52 19.27 -15.93 -6.36
CA ARG A 52 18.70 -15.50 -7.64
C ARG A 52 17.21 -15.81 -7.77
N ASN A 53 16.78 -16.99 -7.33
CA ASN A 53 15.37 -17.38 -7.37
C ASN A 53 14.53 -16.56 -6.39
N ASN A 54 15.01 -16.38 -5.15
CA ASN A 54 14.32 -15.60 -4.12
C ASN A 54 14.25 -14.12 -4.49
N ASP A 55 15.32 -13.56 -5.07
CA ASP A 55 15.37 -12.19 -5.58
C ASP A 55 14.37 -11.98 -6.73
N ARG A 56 14.23 -12.94 -7.65
CA ARG A 56 13.18 -12.90 -8.68
C ARG A 56 11.79 -12.87 -8.07
N ALA A 57 11.51 -13.71 -7.08
CA ALA A 57 10.21 -13.74 -6.39
C ALA A 57 9.95 -12.42 -5.63
N MET A 58 10.95 -11.89 -4.93
CA MET A 58 10.87 -10.61 -4.23
C MET A 58 10.56 -9.45 -5.19
N ARG A 59 11.20 -9.41 -6.36
CA ARG A 59 10.88 -8.40 -7.38
C ARG A 59 9.44 -8.48 -7.86
N GLN A 60 8.91 -9.69 -8.07
CA GLN A 60 7.52 -9.89 -8.46
C GLN A 60 6.55 -9.42 -7.38
N ALA A 61 6.80 -9.78 -6.11
CA ALA A 61 6.02 -9.30 -4.97
C ALA A 61 6.04 -7.77 -4.86
N ASN A 62 7.21 -7.15 -5.06
CA ASN A 62 7.32 -5.69 -5.06
C ASN A 62 6.56 -5.04 -6.21
N GLN A 63 6.57 -5.62 -7.42
CA GLN A 63 5.77 -5.12 -8.55
C GLN A 63 4.26 -5.16 -8.23
N LEU A 64 3.78 -6.25 -7.64
CA LEU A 64 2.38 -6.36 -7.22
C LEU A 64 2.02 -5.32 -6.15
N ARG A 65 2.88 -5.13 -5.15
CA ARG A 65 2.72 -4.08 -4.13
C ARG A 65 2.65 -2.68 -4.74
N MET A 66 3.53 -2.37 -5.71
CA MET A 66 3.53 -1.08 -6.40
C MET A 66 2.24 -0.87 -7.19
N ALA A 67 1.78 -1.87 -7.92
CA ALA A 67 0.51 -1.80 -8.65
C ALA A 67 -0.68 -1.57 -7.70
N ASN A 68 -0.70 -2.21 -6.53
CA ASN A 68 -1.73 -1.97 -5.51
C ASN A 68 -1.63 -0.54 -4.94
N GLN A 69 -0.42 -0.07 -4.67
CA GLN A 69 -0.19 1.29 -4.18
C GLN A 69 -0.66 2.36 -5.18
N ASP A 70 -0.42 2.15 -6.48
CA ASP A 70 -0.89 3.07 -7.52
C ASP A 70 -2.41 3.15 -7.58
N ARG A 71 -3.10 2.00 -7.44
CA ARG A 71 -4.57 1.94 -7.34
C ARG A 71 -5.08 2.68 -6.12
N LEU A 72 -4.47 2.46 -4.95
CA LEU A 72 -4.83 3.15 -3.71
C LEU A 72 -4.70 4.67 -3.87
N VAL A 73 -3.57 5.14 -4.40
CA VAL A 73 -3.33 6.57 -4.64
C VAL A 73 -4.36 7.16 -5.62
N ALA A 74 -4.73 6.42 -6.66
CA ALA A 74 -5.75 6.86 -7.61
C ALA A 74 -7.12 7.05 -6.95
N ILE A 75 -7.54 6.11 -6.10
CA ILE A 75 -8.81 6.18 -5.36
C ILE A 75 -8.79 7.35 -4.37
N LEU A 76 -7.71 7.51 -3.59
CA LEU A 76 -7.58 8.60 -2.64
C LEU A 76 -7.56 9.98 -3.31
N ARG A 77 -6.95 10.10 -4.50
CA ARG A 77 -7.02 11.33 -5.31
C ARG A 77 -8.45 11.61 -5.78
N ARG A 78 -9.17 10.58 -6.23
CA ARG A 78 -10.57 10.72 -6.64
C ARG A 78 -11.46 11.16 -5.48
N LEU A 79 -11.28 10.56 -4.30
CA LEU A 79 -12.00 10.92 -3.08
C LEU A 79 -11.75 12.39 -2.68
N ASN A 80 -10.48 12.81 -2.65
CA ASN A 80 -10.15 14.21 -2.36
C ASN A 80 -10.79 15.19 -3.36
N LYS A 81 -10.81 14.82 -4.65
CA LYS A 81 -11.47 15.63 -5.69
C LYS A 81 -12.99 15.70 -5.49
N LEU A 82 -13.64 14.62 -5.05
CA LEU A 82 -15.07 14.62 -4.72
C LEU A 82 -15.37 15.55 -3.53
N VAL A 83 -14.55 15.51 -2.49
CA VAL A 83 -14.67 16.44 -1.34
C VAL A 83 -14.52 17.89 -1.80
N GLU A 84 -13.54 18.17 -2.66
CA GLU A 84 -13.34 19.51 -3.20
C GLU A 84 -14.53 19.98 -4.06
N LEU A 85 -15.08 19.12 -4.91
CA LEU A 85 -16.26 19.43 -5.72
C LEU A 85 -17.49 19.70 -4.84
N ALA A 86 -17.68 18.90 -3.79
CA ALA A 86 -18.74 19.11 -2.82
C ALA A 86 -18.61 20.45 -2.08
N ALA A 87 -17.39 20.85 -1.76
CA ALA A 87 -17.12 22.15 -1.16
C ALA A 87 -17.39 23.31 -2.14
N LYS A 88 -17.04 23.16 -3.43
CA LYS A 88 -17.24 24.17 -4.47
C LYS A 88 -18.71 24.40 -4.84
N LEU A 89 -19.58 23.43 -4.59
CA LEU A 89 -21.03 23.59 -4.72
C LEU A 89 -21.62 24.57 -3.68
N ARG A 90 -20.84 24.97 -2.67
CA ARG A 90 -21.24 25.84 -1.56
C ARG A 90 -20.33 27.07 -1.51
N VAL A 91 -20.83 28.17 -0.95
CA VAL A 91 -20.12 29.45 -0.89
C VAL A 91 -19.85 29.84 0.56
N GLY A 92 -18.67 30.39 0.82
CA GLY A 92 -18.33 30.95 2.13
C GLY A 92 -18.09 29.88 3.21
N GLU A 93 -18.67 30.08 4.39
CA GLU A 93 -18.42 29.25 5.57
C GLU A 93 -18.90 27.79 5.40
N ALA A 94 -20.05 27.59 4.76
CA ALA A 94 -20.61 26.26 4.47
C ALA A 94 -19.65 25.38 3.63
N SER A 95 -18.86 25.99 2.74
CA SER A 95 -17.82 25.29 1.97
C SER A 95 -16.72 24.73 2.87
N ARG A 96 -16.26 25.52 3.85
CA ARG A 96 -15.22 25.12 4.82
C ARG A 96 -15.73 24.06 5.79
N GLN A 97 -16.99 24.19 6.22
CA GLN A 97 -17.63 23.23 7.12
C GLN A 97 -17.73 21.85 6.47
N VAL A 98 -18.16 21.76 5.20
CA VAL A 98 -18.24 20.48 4.48
C VAL A 98 -16.87 19.80 4.36
N ILE A 99 -15.79 20.53 4.05
CA ILE A 99 -14.44 19.94 4.00
C ILE A 99 -14.05 19.36 5.36
N THR A 100 -14.33 20.09 6.43
CA THR A 100 -13.96 19.68 7.79
C THR A 100 -14.75 18.45 8.23
N LEU A 101 -16.07 18.46 8.02
CA LEU A 101 -16.96 17.35 8.34
C LEU A 101 -16.69 16.11 7.48
N CYS A 102 -16.40 16.28 6.19
CA CYS A 102 -16.01 15.16 5.32
C CYS A 102 -14.69 14.53 5.79
N ARG A 103 -13.72 15.33 6.25
CA ARG A 103 -12.47 14.80 6.81
C ARG A 103 -12.69 14.08 8.14
N GLN A 104 -13.57 14.59 8.99
CA GLN A 104 -13.95 13.92 10.24
C GLN A 104 -14.67 12.60 9.96
N ALA A 105 -15.67 12.61 9.07
CA ALA A 105 -16.42 11.40 8.70
C ALA A 105 -15.54 10.35 8.00
N LEU A 106 -14.46 10.76 7.31
CA LEU A 106 -13.44 9.85 6.79
C LEU A 106 -12.59 9.22 7.89
N ASN A 107 -12.23 9.97 8.93
CA ASN A 107 -11.49 9.43 10.06
C ASN A 107 -12.35 8.48 10.92
N ASP A 108 -13.64 8.77 11.02
CA ASP A 108 -14.62 7.97 11.77
C ASP A 108 -15.21 6.81 10.94
N GLU A 109 -14.75 6.62 9.70
CA GLU A 109 -15.21 5.61 8.74
C GLU A 109 -16.75 5.56 8.55
N ASN A 110 -17.43 6.69 8.70
CA ASN A 110 -18.89 6.74 8.72
C ASN A 110 -19.47 7.08 7.32
N GLU A 111 -19.79 6.03 6.56
CA GLU A 111 -20.32 6.14 5.19
C GLU A 111 -21.68 6.87 5.11
N THR A 112 -22.52 6.71 6.14
CA THR A 112 -23.86 7.31 6.16
C THR A 112 -23.82 8.82 6.32
N ILE A 113 -22.81 9.32 7.04
CA ILE A 113 -22.62 10.77 7.23
C ILE A 113 -21.98 11.38 5.98
N MET A 114 -21.03 10.69 5.34
CA MET A 114 -20.41 11.15 4.11
C MET A 114 -21.40 11.35 2.95
N SER A 115 -22.29 10.37 2.73
CA SER A 115 -23.34 10.48 1.70
C SER A 115 -24.29 11.64 1.97
N LYS A 116 -24.74 11.81 3.22
CA LYS A 116 -25.59 12.94 3.63
C LYS A 116 -24.90 14.30 3.48
N LEU A 117 -23.61 14.39 3.82
CA LEU A 117 -22.82 15.62 3.62
C LEU A 117 -22.69 15.99 2.14
N PHE A 118 -22.56 15.00 1.26
CA PHE A 118 -22.54 15.24 -0.17
C PHE A 118 -23.88 15.74 -0.70
N GLU A 119 -24.98 15.10 -0.31
CA GLU A 119 -26.33 15.42 -0.80
C GLU A 119 -26.91 16.70 -0.21
N PHE A 120 -26.81 16.88 1.11
CA PHE A 120 -27.53 17.95 1.85
C PHE A 120 -26.59 19.04 2.37
N GLY A 121 -25.34 18.70 2.72
CA GLY A 121 -24.37 19.64 3.30
C GLY A 121 -24.24 19.53 4.81
N ALA A 122 -23.60 20.54 5.40
CA ALA A 122 -23.43 20.70 6.84
C ALA A 122 -24.74 21.16 7.50
#